data_AF-A0A9E7B657-F1
#
_entry.id   AF-A0A9E7B657-F1
#
_cell.length_a   1.000
_cell.length_b   1.000
_cell.length_c   1.000
_cell.angle_alpha   90.00
_cell.angle_beta   90.00
_cell.angle_gamma   90.00
#
_symmetry.space_group_name_H-M   'P 1'
#
loop_
_entity.id
_entity.type
_entity.pdbx_description
1 polymer ?
#
loop_
_entity_poly.entity_id
_entity_poly.type
_entity_poly.pdbx_seq_one_letter_code
_entity_poly.pdbx_strand_id
1 'polypeptide(L)'
;TGRQIYDIILSELNKAIELLPAQFISGVHHPSYQYGRANKVAASFLMMRVKFLLGDFDGALQAADQVINSGYYNLNQDPIEAFSHSDPSQGNEVIWYALYYDDVMGSIAKVFTSMTKAHYTAVNGGRGNSWSRCPWNQFCMSHAAAKYIGWMDENLNVTAEAKKDKRYEQLYYRLEGNNGDPQADPKIYETQYVHIKQPYIWGDKYYRGPDGRYTNVPVMRLAEAYLTRSILRFKKGDISGALNDLNKIRVRAGLDELTTITEEDIHKERLKELAFEGDRFFYLQALGKPIGNGDRDASEIIPAPYNNVYWQIPQLELDMNNPNGE
;
A
#
# COMPACT_ATOMS: atom_id res chain seq x y z
N THR A 1 11.05 -20.72 18.39
CA THR A 1 10.61 -19.38 18.86
C THR A 1 10.40 -18.47 17.67
N GLY A 2 9.71 -17.32 17.84
CA GLY A 2 9.55 -16.35 16.75
C GLY A 2 10.88 -15.85 16.18
N ARG A 3 11.90 -15.65 17.05
CA ARG A 3 13.25 -15.25 16.62
C ARG A 3 13.88 -16.25 15.64
N GLN A 4 13.81 -17.54 15.93
CA GLN A 4 14.38 -18.59 15.06
C GLN A 4 13.71 -18.61 13.67
N ILE A 5 12.41 -18.33 13.60
CA ILE A 5 11.69 -18.23 12.31
C ILE A 5 12.25 -17.06 11.50
N TYR A 6 12.46 -15.90 12.12
CA TYR A 6 13.06 -14.75 11.44
C TYR A 6 14.51 -14.98 11.03
N ASP A 7 15.30 -15.73 11.81
CA ASP A 7 16.67 -16.09 11.42
C ASP A 7 16.68 -16.98 10.17
N ILE A 8 15.72 -17.91 10.04
CA ILE A 8 15.51 -18.70 8.82
C ILE A 8 15.11 -17.78 7.66
N ILE A 9 14.13 -16.89 7.85
CA ILE A 9 13.68 -15.95 6.81
C ILE A 9 14.85 -15.12 6.28
N LEU A 10 15.66 -14.53 7.17
CA LEU A 10 16.83 -13.74 6.79
C LEU A 10 17.86 -14.58 6.03
N SER A 11 18.12 -15.81 6.46
CA SER A 11 19.02 -16.73 5.76
C SER A 11 18.54 -17.06 4.34
N GLU A 12 17.25 -17.39 4.19
CA GLU A 12 16.65 -17.73 2.89
C GLU A 12 16.58 -16.52 1.95
N LEU A 13 16.31 -15.31 2.48
CA LEU A 13 16.34 -14.09 1.68
C LEU A 13 17.74 -13.76 1.17
N ASN A 14 18.79 -13.98 1.98
CA ASN A 14 20.18 -13.82 1.51
C ASN A 14 20.47 -14.75 0.32
N LYS A 15 20.13 -16.04 0.44
CA LYS A 15 20.28 -17.00 -0.66
C LYS A 15 19.48 -16.57 -1.90
N ALA A 16 18.26 -16.08 -1.72
CA ALA A 16 17.43 -15.59 -2.83
C ALA A 16 18.06 -14.38 -3.54
N ILE A 17 18.65 -13.43 -2.79
CA ILE A 17 19.35 -12.27 -3.37
C ILE A 17 20.58 -12.69 -4.19
N GLU A 18 21.30 -13.72 -3.72
CA GLU A 18 22.45 -14.30 -4.42
C GLU A 18 22.04 -15.01 -5.72
N LEU A 19 21.02 -15.86 -5.64
CA LEU A 19 20.67 -16.81 -6.70
C LEU A 19 19.67 -16.29 -7.73
N LEU A 20 18.75 -15.40 -7.35
CA LEU A 20 17.76 -14.89 -8.29
C LEU A 20 18.40 -13.96 -9.32
N PRO A 21 17.92 -13.94 -10.56
CA PRO A 21 18.37 -12.95 -11.54
C PRO A 21 17.83 -11.56 -11.18
N ALA A 22 18.46 -10.51 -11.71
CA ALA A 22 17.96 -9.15 -11.55
C ALA A 22 16.77 -8.84 -12.48
N GLN A 23 16.76 -9.44 -13.67
CA GLN A 23 15.65 -9.38 -14.62
C GLN A 23 15.53 -10.71 -15.37
N PHE A 24 14.44 -10.89 -16.11
CA PHE A 24 14.32 -12.00 -17.05
C PHE A 24 15.42 -11.91 -18.13
N ILE A 25 16.06 -13.04 -18.45
CA ILE A 25 17.11 -13.14 -19.47
C ILE A 25 16.61 -14.07 -20.57
N SER A 26 16.34 -13.50 -21.74
CA SER A 26 15.90 -14.26 -22.92
C SER A 26 16.95 -15.30 -23.33
N GLY A 27 16.50 -16.51 -23.67
CA GLY A 27 17.37 -17.65 -24.03
C GLY A 27 18.01 -18.37 -22.85
N VAL A 28 17.96 -17.80 -21.64
CA VAL A 28 18.41 -18.46 -20.40
C VAL A 28 17.21 -18.93 -19.58
N HIS A 29 16.21 -18.07 -19.38
CA HIS A 29 15.00 -18.43 -18.65
C HIS A 29 13.90 -18.93 -19.59
N HIS A 30 13.08 -19.86 -19.08
CA HIS A 30 11.89 -20.32 -19.79
C HIS A 30 10.93 -19.14 -20.04
N PRO A 31 10.34 -18.97 -21.24
CA PRO A 31 9.50 -17.81 -21.56
C PRO A 31 8.33 -17.56 -20.60
N SER A 32 7.76 -18.61 -19.99
CA SER A 32 6.71 -18.45 -18.96
C SER A 32 7.18 -17.79 -17.66
N TYR A 33 8.48 -17.50 -17.52
CA TYR A 33 9.06 -16.79 -16.38
C TYR A 33 9.26 -15.29 -16.65
N GLN A 34 8.85 -14.80 -17.81
CA GLN A 34 9.05 -13.42 -18.21
C GLN A 34 8.31 -12.42 -17.30
N TYR A 35 7.19 -12.82 -16.70
CA TYR A 35 6.29 -11.93 -15.95
C TYR A 35 5.90 -12.51 -14.59
N GLY A 36 5.60 -11.63 -13.62
CA GLY A 36 5.11 -11.99 -12.28
C GLY A 36 6.09 -12.74 -11.36
N ARG A 37 7.27 -13.14 -11.84
CA ARG A 37 8.30 -13.82 -11.03
C ARG A 37 9.04 -12.81 -10.15
N ALA A 38 9.29 -13.17 -8.89
CA ALA A 38 10.16 -12.40 -8.02
C ALA A 38 11.61 -12.46 -8.55
N ASN A 39 12.31 -11.33 -8.50
CA ASN A 39 13.72 -11.20 -8.83
C ASN A 39 14.55 -10.86 -7.58
N LYS A 40 15.87 -10.70 -7.71
CA LYS A 40 16.70 -10.34 -6.54
C LYS A 40 16.35 -8.98 -5.94
N VAL A 41 15.82 -8.03 -6.72
CA VAL A 41 15.40 -6.73 -6.19
C VAL A 41 14.18 -6.88 -5.29
N ALA A 42 13.21 -7.73 -5.66
CA ALA A 42 12.09 -8.11 -4.81
C ALA A 42 12.55 -8.81 -3.53
N ALA A 43 13.57 -9.67 -3.60
CA ALA A 43 14.16 -10.30 -2.42
C ALA A 43 14.86 -9.27 -1.50
N SER A 44 15.63 -8.33 -2.06
CA SER A 44 16.22 -7.21 -1.31
C SER A 44 15.15 -6.30 -0.69
N PHE A 45 14.02 -6.10 -1.36
CA PHE A 45 12.89 -5.35 -0.84
C PHE A 45 12.24 -6.04 0.37
N LEU A 46 12.03 -7.36 0.28
CA LEU A 46 11.51 -8.12 1.41
C LEU A 46 12.50 -8.16 2.57
N MET A 47 13.81 -8.24 2.28
CA MET A 47 14.87 -8.09 3.28
C MET A 47 14.79 -6.74 4.00
N MET A 48 14.58 -5.64 3.27
CA MET A 48 14.35 -4.31 3.86
C MET A 48 13.16 -4.33 4.82
N ARG A 49 12.00 -4.85 4.41
CA ARG A 49 10.79 -4.93 5.27
C ARG A 49 11.06 -5.75 6.54
N VAL A 50 11.67 -6.93 6.41
CA VAL A 50 11.94 -7.83 7.55
C VAL A 50 12.93 -7.19 8.53
N LYS A 51 14.05 -6.64 8.04
CA LYS A 51 15.03 -5.96 8.91
C LYS A 51 14.43 -4.75 9.61
N PHE A 52 13.62 -3.97 8.88
CA PHE A 52 12.93 -2.82 9.43
C PHE A 52 11.99 -3.23 10.58
N LEU A 53 11.19 -4.28 10.37
CA LEU A 53 10.29 -4.82 11.39
C LEU A 53 11.03 -5.37 12.62
N LEU A 54 12.22 -5.95 12.44
CA LEU A 54 13.05 -6.46 13.52
C LEU A 54 13.85 -5.38 14.26
N GLY A 55 13.72 -4.10 13.87
CA GLY A 55 14.49 -2.99 14.45
C GLY A 55 15.94 -2.94 13.99
N ASP A 56 16.35 -3.76 13.02
CA ASP A 56 17.67 -3.69 12.37
C ASP A 56 17.65 -2.55 11.33
N PHE A 57 17.66 -1.31 11.83
CA PHE A 57 17.52 -0.10 11.02
C PHE A 57 18.71 0.15 10.09
N ASP A 58 19.94 -0.19 10.50
CA ASP A 58 21.10 -0.09 9.63
C ASP A 58 21.06 -1.12 8.50
N GLY A 59 20.68 -2.37 8.79
CA GLY A 59 20.50 -3.38 7.77
C GLY A 59 19.34 -3.07 6.82
N ALA A 60 18.23 -2.53 7.35
CA ALA A 60 17.10 -2.09 6.53
C ALA A 60 17.49 -0.95 5.59
N LEU A 61 18.30 0.01 6.08
CA LEU A 61 18.81 1.12 5.29
C LEU A 61 19.69 0.62 4.13
N GLN A 62 20.60 -0.32 4.40
CA GLN A 62 21.42 -0.95 3.36
C GLN A 62 20.58 -1.68 2.30
N ALA A 63 19.57 -2.44 2.72
CA ALA A 63 18.67 -3.12 1.79
C ALA A 63 17.84 -2.14 0.96
N ALA A 64 17.36 -1.03 1.56
CA ALA A 64 16.67 0.03 0.84
C ALA A 64 17.58 0.69 -0.21
N ASP A 65 18.85 0.96 0.13
CA ASP A 65 19.84 1.47 -0.82
C ASP A 65 20.07 0.51 -1.99
N GLN A 66 20.15 -0.80 -1.75
CA GLN A 66 20.27 -1.82 -2.81
C GLN A 66 19.07 -1.81 -3.76
N VAL A 67 17.85 -1.73 -3.21
CA VAL A 67 16.62 -1.67 -4.01
C VAL A 67 16.63 -0.42 -4.90
N ILE A 68 16.87 0.75 -4.30
CA ILE A 68 16.77 2.04 -4.99
C ILE A 68 17.86 2.18 -6.05
N ASN A 69 19.07 1.71 -5.75
CA ASN A 69 20.22 1.80 -6.66
C ASN A 69 20.30 0.61 -7.64
N SER A 70 19.27 -0.24 -7.72
CA SER A 70 19.26 -1.40 -8.63
C SER A 70 19.29 -1.00 -10.11
N GLY A 71 18.83 0.20 -10.45
CA GLY A 71 18.82 0.73 -11.82
C GLY A 71 17.69 0.21 -12.71
N TYR A 72 16.83 -0.67 -12.21
CA TYR A 72 15.76 -1.31 -12.99
C TYR A 72 14.39 -0.66 -12.84
N TYR A 73 14.22 0.18 -11.81
CA TYR A 73 12.95 0.79 -11.44
C TYR A 73 13.13 2.29 -11.24
N ASN A 74 12.09 3.07 -11.47
CA ASN A 74 12.16 4.52 -11.28
C ASN A 74 10.77 5.12 -10.97
N LEU A 75 10.77 6.39 -10.56
CA LEU A 75 9.58 7.17 -10.20
C LEU A 75 9.26 8.25 -11.25
N ASN A 76 9.51 7.99 -12.54
CA ASN A 76 9.31 9.00 -13.61
C ASN A 76 7.87 9.03 -14.16
N GLN A 77 6.98 8.20 -13.62
CA GLN A 77 5.59 8.06 -14.00
C GLN A 77 4.67 8.55 -12.89
N ASP A 78 3.47 8.95 -13.29
CA ASP A 78 2.41 9.35 -12.36
C ASP A 78 2.04 8.20 -11.41
N PRO A 79 1.55 8.50 -10.18
CA PRO A 79 1.19 7.46 -9.20
C PRO A 79 0.23 6.39 -9.73
N ILE A 80 -0.70 6.77 -10.61
CA ILE A 80 -1.68 5.84 -11.19
C ILE A 80 -1.06 4.70 -12.00
N GLU A 81 0.12 4.90 -12.59
CA GLU A 81 0.75 3.93 -13.49
C GLU A 81 1.12 2.63 -12.77
N ALA A 82 1.31 2.65 -11.45
CA ALA A 82 1.50 1.40 -10.71
C ALA A 82 0.27 0.50 -10.74
N PHE A 83 -0.94 1.04 -10.95
CA PHE A 83 -2.19 0.33 -10.70
C PHE A 83 -3.10 0.17 -11.92
N SER A 84 -2.76 0.80 -13.05
CA SER A 84 -3.59 0.88 -14.26
C SER A 84 -3.31 -0.20 -15.32
N HIS A 85 -2.52 -1.23 -15.00
CA HIS A 85 -2.12 -2.25 -15.98
C HIS A 85 -2.92 -3.53 -15.80
N SER A 86 -3.47 -4.07 -16.89
CA SER A 86 -4.19 -5.37 -16.92
C SER A 86 -3.61 -6.35 -17.94
N ASP A 87 -2.35 -6.15 -18.29
CA ASP A 87 -1.57 -6.99 -19.19
C ASP A 87 -0.19 -7.25 -18.54
N PRO A 88 0.73 -8.01 -19.15
CA PRO A 88 2.01 -8.31 -18.54
C PRO A 88 2.96 -7.12 -18.30
N SER A 89 2.66 -5.94 -18.84
CA SER A 89 3.37 -4.70 -18.53
C SER A 89 2.99 -4.13 -17.16
N GLN A 90 3.81 -3.20 -16.67
CA GLN A 90 3.68 -2.62 -15.35
C GLN A 90 4.29 -1.24 -15.31
N GLY A 91 3.81 -0.41 -14.38
CA GLY A 91 4.45 0.87 -14.08
C GLY A 91 5.91 0.68 -13.67
N ASN A 92 6.75 1.64 -14.03
CA ASN A 92 8.20 1.64 -13.87
C ASN A 92 8.66 1.50 -12.41
N GLU A 93 7.79 1.80 -11.44
CA GLU A 93 8.09 1.67 -10.02
C GLU A 93 7.77 0.28 -9.44
N VAL A 94 7.00 -0.54 -10.17
CA VAL A 94 6.46 -1.81 -9.65
C VAL A 94 7.55 -2.86 -9.69
N ILE A 95 8.04 -3.24 -8.51
CA ILE A 95 9.12 -4.21 -8.33
C ILE A 95 8.59 -5.63 -8.44
N TRP A 96 7.47 -5.89 -7.77
CA TRP A 96 6.79 -7.17 -7.81
C TRP A 96 5.28 -6.99 -7.65
N TYR A 97 4.51 -7.81 -8.37
CA TYR A 97 3.06 -7.72 -8.46
C TYR A 97 2.45 -9.11 -8.55
N ALA A 98 1.22 -9.25 -8.08
CA ALA A 98 0.40 -10.40 -8.33
C ALA A 98 -0.25 -10.24 -9.71
N LEU A 99 0.10 -11.15 -10.63
CA LEU A 99 -0.44 -11.22 -11.98
C LEU A 99 -1.77 -11.99 -11.94
N TYR A 100 -2.87 -11.31 -12.25
CA TYR A 100 -4.22 -11.90 -12.27
C TYR A 100 -4.72 -12.20 -13.69
N TYR A 101 -3.83 -12.21 -14.69
CA TYR A 101 -4.11 -12.44 -16.11
C TYR A 101 -4.40 -13.91 -16.49
N ASP A 102 -4.87 -14.76 -15.58
CA ASP A 102 -5.17 -16.16 -15.94
C ASP A 102 -6.64 -16.33 -16.34
N ASP A 103 -6.91 -16.21 -17.65
CA ASP A 103 -8.21 -16.46 -18.28
C ASP A 103 -8.70 -17.90 -18.13
N VAL A 104 -7.80 -18.86 -17.87
CA VAL A 104 -8.14 -20.28 -17.71
C VAL A 104 -8.64 -20.55 -16.29
N MET A 105 -8.02 -19.92 -15.28
CA MET A 105 -8.43 -20.07 -13.88
C MET A 105 -9.50 -19.06 -13.43
N GLY A 106 -9.67 -17.95 -14.15
CA GLY A 106 -10.60 -16.89 -13.76
C GLY A 106 -10.25 -16.24 -12.41
N SER A 107 -8.96 -16.22 -12.07
CA SER A 107 -8.49 -15.71 -10.78
C SER A 107 -8.58 -14.19 -10.77
N ILE A 108 -9.52 -13.67 -9.99
CA ILE A 108 -9.75 -12.23 -9.83
C ILE A 108 -9.45 -11.86 -8.39
N ALA A 109 -8.77 -10.74 -8.18
CA ALA A 109 -8.35 -10.25 -6.86
C ALA A 109 -9.49 -9.69 -5.99
N LYS A 110 -10.65 -10.38 -5.93
CA LYS A 110 -11.94 -9.90 -5.37
C LYS A 110 -11.82 -9.23 -3.99
N VAL A 111 -10.83 -9.62 -3.19
CA VAL A 111 -10.51 -9.01 -1.89
C VAL A 111 -10.36 -7.48 -1.96
N PHE A 112 -9.87 -6.93 -3.07
CA PHE A 112 -9.68 -5.49 -3.21
C PHE A 112 -10.96 -4.72 -3.52
N THR A 113 -12.08 -5.39 -3.86
CA THR A 113 -13.35 -4.70 -4.20
C THR A 113 -13.91 -3.87 -3.07
N SER A 114 -13.58 -4.23 -1.83
CA SER A 114 -14.00 -3.52 -0.64
C SER A 114 -13.19 -2.24 -0.40
N MET A 115 -12.08 -2.04 -1.11
CA MET A 115 -11.14 -0.92 -0.93
C MET A 115 -11.01 -0.06 -2.20
N THR A 116 -11.96 -0.17 -3.13
CA THR A 116 -11.93 0.57 -4.40
C THR A 116 -13.31 1.15 -4.71
N LYS A 117 -13.35 2.10 -5.66
CA LYS A 117 -14.60 2.68 -6.12
C LYS A 117 -15.43 1.68 -6.92
N ALA A 118 -14.81 0.70 -7.60
CA ALA A 118 -15.48 -0.16 -8.58
C ALA A 118 -15.51 -1.65 -8.18
N HIS A 119 -16.54 -2.37 -8.63
CA HIS A 119 -16.65 -3.81 -8.51
C HIS A 119 -15.72 -4.51 -9.50
N TYR A 120 -15.34 -5.76 -9.22
CA TYR A 120 -14.30 -6.46 -9.98
C TYR A 120 -14.63 -6.70 -11.45
N THR A 121 -15.89 -6.58 -11.87
CA THR A 121 -16.36 -6.70 -13.27
C THR A 121 -16.25 -5.38 -14.06
N ALA A 122 -15.66 -4.35 -13.47
CA ALA A 122 -15.53 -3.05 -14.11
C ALA A 122 -14.61 -3.10 -15.35
N VAL A 123 -15.04 -2.45 -16.41
CA VAL A 123 -14.24 -2.18 -17.61
C VAL A 123 -13.76 -0.72 -17.61
N ASN A 124 -12.73 -0.43 -18.40
CA ASN A 124 -12.14 0.91 -18.52
C ASN A 124 -11.70 1.50 -17.16
N GLY A 125 -11.08 0.68 -16.31
CA GLY A 125 -10.60 1.09 -15.00
C GLY A 125 -11.69 1.59 -14.05
N GLY A 126 -12.94 1.12 -14.23
CA GLY A 126 -14.09 1.61 -13.47
C GLY A 126 -14.53 3.02 -13.83
N ARG A 127 -14.12 3.54 -14.99
CA ARG A 127 -14.48 4.88 -15.48
C ARG A 127 -15.41 4.73 -16.70
N GLY A 128 -16.68 5.07 -16.52
CA GLY A 128 -17.69 5.04 -17.58
C GLY A 128 -19.08 4.69 -17.06
N ASN A 129 -20.05 4.59 -17.98
CA ASN A 129 -21.46 4.34 -17.65
C ASN A 129 -21.73 2.95 -17.04
N SER A 130 -20.79 2.01 -17.20
CA SER A 130 -20.88 0.64 -16.65
C SER A 130 -20.23 0.49 -15.27
N TRP A 131 -19.91 1.59 -14.60
CA TRP A 131 -19.41 1.56 -13.23
C TRP A 131 -20.46 0.95 -12.31
N SER A 132 -20.03 0.00 -11.49
CA SER A 132 -20.85 -0.62 -10.45
C SER A 132 -20.02 -0.72 -9.19
N ARG A 133 -20.64 -0.44 -8.05
CA ARG A 133 -20.00 -0.48 -6.73
C ARG A 133 -20.18 -1.85 -6.09
N CYS A 134 -19.27 -2.24 -5.19
CA CYS A 134 -19.51 -3.34 -4.27
C CYS A 134 -20.60 -2.94 -3.24
N PRO A 135 -21.75 -3.63 -3.15
CA PRO A 135 -22.85 -3.23 -2.28
C PRO A 135 -22.75 -3.78 -0.85
N TRP A 136 -21.87 -4.75 -0.56
CA TRP A 136 -21.89 -5.49 0.72
C TRP A 136 -20.82 -5.11 1.74
N ASN A 137 -19.70 -4.48 1.33
CA ASN A 137 -18.68 -3.99 2.28
C ASN A 137 -17.75 -2.92 1.68
N GLN A 138 -17.31 -1.98 2.51
CA GLN A 138 -16.51 -0.82 2.10
C GLN A 138 -15.51 -0.40 3.20
N PHE A 139 -14.26 -0.19 2.81
CA PHE A 139 -13.20 0.35 3.67
C PHE A 139 -12.87 1.77 3.22
N CYS A 140 -12.95 2.71 4.16
CA CYS A 140 -12.61 4.11 3.94
C CYS A 140 -11.45 4.53 4.84
N MET A 141 -10.81 5.64 4.44
CA MET A 141 -9.90 6.36 5.30
C MET A 141 -10.72 7.05 6.38
N SER A 142 -10.33 6.85 7.63
CA SER A 142 -10.93 7.56 8.78
C SER A 142 -10.78 9.07 8.62
N HIS A 143 -11.74 9.85 9.13
CA HIS A 143 -11.67 11.31 9.16
C HIS A 143 -10.42 11.80 9.89
N ALA A 144 -10.05 11.16 11.00
CA ALA A 144 -8.82 11.45 11.72
C ALA A 144 -7.58 11.37 10.81
N ALA A 145 -7.46 10.30 10.03
CA ALA A 145 -6.36 10.13 9.07
C ALA A 145 -6.41 11.15 7.92
N ALA A 146 -7.60 11.42 7.36
CA ALA A 146 -7.77 12.39 6.28
C ALA A 146 -7.42 13.82 6.70
N LYS A 147 -7.79 14.22 7.93
CA LYS A 147 -7.38 15.49 8.55
C LYS A 147 -5.89 15.54 8.83
N TYR A 148 -5.35 14.46 9.40
CA TYR A 148 -3.93 14.34 9.74
C TYR A 148 -3.01 14.56 8.53
N ILE A 149 -3.34 13.98 7.37
CA ILE A 149 -2.58 14.17 6.12
C ILE A 149 -2.96 15.45 5.36
N GLY A 150 -3.90 16.23 5.87
CA GLY A 150 -4.32 17.50 5.27
C GLY A 150 -5.18 17.34 4.03
N TRP A 151 -5.86 16.21 3.81
CA TRP A 151 -6.80 16.05 2.70
C TRP A 151 -8.22 16.51 3.03
N MET A 152 -8.58 16.53 4.31
CA MET A 152 -9.81 17.11 4.82
C MET A 152 -9.51 18.20 5.86
N ASP A 153 -10.34 19.25 5.89
CA ASP A 153 -10.34 20.23 6.97
C ASP A 153 -11.20 19.75 8.17
N GLU A 154 -11.33 20.58 9.21
CA GLU A 154 -12.12 20.23 10.40
C GLU A 154 -13.60 20.00 10.11
N ASN A 155 -14.12 20.62 9.05
CA ASN A 155 -15.49 20.52 8.57
C ASN A 155 -15.64 19.42 7.50
N LEU A 156 -14.63 18.58 7.30
CA LEU A 156 -14.59 17.50 6.31
C LEU A 156 -14.65 17.96 4.85
N ASN A 157 -14.29 19.21 4.56
CA ASN A 157 -14.14 19.71 3.20
C ASN A 157 -12.77 19.33 2.63
N VAL A 158 -12.72 19.11 1.31
CA VAL A 158 -11.47 18.85 0.59
C VAL A 158 -10.59 20.09 0.61
N THR A 159 -9.35 19.94 1.05
CA THR A 159 -8.38 21.04 1.12
C THR A 159 -7.81 21.41 -0.26
N ALA A 160 -7.16 22.57 -0.36
CA ALA A 160 -6.43 22.94 -1.57
C ALA A 160 -5.24 22.00 -1.86
N GLU A 161 -4.59 21.49 -0.81
CA GLU A 161 -3.49 20.54 -0.94
C GLU A 161 -3.97 19.21 -1.54
N ALA A 162 -5.11 18.69 -1.09
CA ALA A 162 -5.71 17.47 -1.66
C ALA A 162 -5.92 17.60 -3.17
N LYS A 163 -6.47 18.74 -3.62
CA LYS A 163 -6.73 19.02 -5.05
C LYS A 163 -5.46 19.14 -5.88
N LYS A 164 -4.32 19.44 -5.25
CA LYS A 164 -3.00 19.48 -5.90
C LYS A 164 -2.32 18.10 -5.92
N ASP A 165 -2.63 17.25 -4.95
CA ASP A 165 -2.07 15.91 -4.83
C ASP A 165 -2.65 14.98 -5.90
N LYS A 166 -1.83 14.62 -6.89
CA LYS A 166 -2.21 13.67 -7.94
C LYS A 166 -2.71 12.35 -7.38
N ARG A 167 -2.23 11.90 -6.22
CA ARG A 167 -2.71 10.65 -5.63
C ARG A 167 -4.17 10.78 -5.24
N TYR A 168 -4.55 11.87 -4.57
CA TYR A 168 -5.94 12.11 -4.18
C TYR A 168 -6.87 12.07 -5.41
N GLU A 169 -6.48 12.75 -6.49
CA GLU A 169 -7.26 12.79 -7.74
C GLU A 169 -7.28 11.47 -8.51
N GLN A 170 -6.16 10.72 -8.49
CA GLN A 170 -5.98 9.53 -9.33
C GLN A 170 -6.35 8.22 -8.64
N LEU A 171 -6.02 8.09 -7.35
CA LEU A 171 -5.96 6.84 -6.59
C LEU A 171 -6.93 6.79 -5.40
N TYR A 172 -7.65 7.88 -5.15
CA TYR A 172 -8.67 7.93 -4.12
C TYR A 172 -9.97 8.47 -4.72
N TYR A 173 -11.06 8.26 -3.99
CA TYR A 173 -12.35 8.78 -4.38
C TYR A 173 -13.08 9.35 -3.17
N ARG A 174 -13.59 10.57 -3.29
CA ARG A 174 -14.45 11.15 -2.27
C ARG A 174 -15.87 10.67 -2.47
N LEU A 175 -16.39 10.02 -1.44
CA LEU A 175 -17.81 9.79 -1.28
C LEU A 175 -18.45 10.99 -0.59
N GLU A 176 -19.62 11.38 -1.07
CA GLU A 176 -20.45 12.36 -0.37
C GLU A 176 -21.42 11.66 0.60
N GLY A 177 -21.77 12.36 1.68
CA GLY A 177 -22.82 11.89 2.58
C GLY A 177 -24.20 12.13 1.99
N ASN A 178 -25.18 11.31 2.39
CA ASN A 178 -26.60 11.61 2.27
C ASN A 178 -26.88 12.99 2.89
N ASN A 179 -27.36 13.89 2.04
CA ASN A 179 -27.68 15.27 2.37
C ASN A 179 -29.18 15.47 2.67
N GLY A 180 -29.96 14.39 2.76
CA GLY A 180 -31.41 14.43 2.98
C GLY A 180 -32.23 14.86 1.76
N ASP A 181 -31.63 15.01 0.58
CA ASP A 181 -32.34 15.39 -0.64
C ASP A 181 -33.22 14.23 -1.14
N PRO A 182 -34.56 14.37 -1.15
CA PRO A 182 -35.46 13.33 -1.68
C PRO A 182 -35.33 13.14 -3.20
N GLN A 183 -34.61 14.02 -3.90
CA GLN A 183 -34.29 13.97 -5.33
C GLN A 183 -32.81 13.68 -5.61
N ALA A 184 -32.07 13.14 -4.62
CA ALA A 184 -30.66 12.79 -4.79
C ALA A 184 -30.43 11.95 -6.06
N ASP A 185 -29.38 12.31 -6.83
CA ASP A 185 -29.06 11.62 -8.08
C ASP A 185 -28.85 10.12 -7.80
N PRO A 186 -29.67 9.23 -8.39
CA PRO A 186 -29.56 7.81 -8.13
C PRO A 186 -28.25 7.17 -8.60
N LYS A 187 -27.44 7.90 -9.36
CA LYS A 187 -26.09 7.47 -9.76
C LYS A 187 -25.04 7.74 -8.67
N ILE A 188 -25.32 8.61 -7.71
CA ILE A 188 -24.45 8.90 -6.56
C ILE A 188 -24.92 8.05 -5.37
N TYR A 189 -24.68 6.75 -5.50
CA TYR A 189 -25.31 5.71 -4.69
C TYR A 189 -25.22 5.98 -3.18
N GLU A 190 -24.09 6.45 -2.66
CA GLU A 190 -23.89 6.76 -1.24
C GLU A 190 -24.86 7.81 -0.69
N THR A 191 -25.27 8.79 -1.51
CA THR A 191 -26.18 9.85 -1.07
C THR A 191 -27.61 9.34 -0.91
N GLN A 192 -27.94 8.14 -1.40
CA GLN A 192 -29.25 7.52 -1.22
C GLN A 192 -29.41 6.84 0.15
N TYR A 193 -28.32 6.53 0.84
CA TYR A 193 -28.35 5.77 2.08
C TYR A 193 -28.31 6.68 3.30
N VAL A 194 -29.45 6.80 3.98
CA VAL A 194 -29.64 7.67 5.15
C VAL A 194 -28.66 7.45 6.32
N HIS A 195 -27.98 6.30 6.36
CA HIS A 195 -26.97 5.99 7.38
C HIS A 195 -25.56 6.49 7.02
N ILE A 196 -25.29 6.81 5.75
CA ILE A 196 -24.02 7.38 5.30
C ILE A 196 -24.19 8.90 5.27
N LYS A 197 -24.00 9.58 6.40
CA LYS A 197 -24.26 11.04 6.50
C LYS A 197 -23.04 11.92 6.24
N GLN A 198 -21.85 11.36 6.38
CA GLN A 198 -20.60 12.11 6.30
C GLN A 198 -19.86 11.74 5.01
N PRO A 199 -19.08 12.67 4.43
CA PRO A 199 -18.20 12.35 3.34
C PRO A 199 -17.03 11.50 3.83
N TYR A 200 -16.51 10.62 2.97
CA TYR A 200 -15.36 9.77 3.27
C TYR A 200 -14.41 9.73 2.08
N ILE A 201 -13.12 9.51 2.35
CA ILE A 201 -12.14 9.21 1.30
C ILE A 201 -12.00 7.71 1.19
N TRP A 202 -12.26 7.17 0.00
CA TRP A 202 -12.04 5.78 -0.35
C TRP A 202 -10.72 5.58 -1.05
N GLY A 203 -10.14 4.39 -0.85
CA GLY A 203 -9.18 3.87 -1.79
C GLY A 203 -9.85 3.72 -3.16
N ASP A 204 -9.12 4.04 -4.22
CA ASP A 204 -9.52 3.80 -5.61
C ASP A 204 -8.31 3.36 -6.45
N LYS A 205 -7.41 2.61 -5.79
CA LYS A 205 -6.16 2.12 -6.37
C LYS A 205 -6.40 0.92 -7.29
N TYR A 206 -7.33 0.04 -6.96
CA TYR A 206 -7.45 -1.26 -7.62
C TYR A 206 -8.50 -1.28 -8.73
N TYR A 207 -8.39 -2.25 -9.65
CA TYR A 207 -9.29 -2.44 -10.80
C TYR A 207 -9.24 -1.27 -11.80
N ARG A 208 -8.07 -0.66 -11.97
CA ARG A 208 -7.85 0.53 -12.80
C ARG A 208 -7.34 0.23 -14.21
N GLY A 209 -7.10 -1.04 -14.56
CA GLY A 209 -6.75 -1.43 -15.91
C GLY A 209 -7.92 -1.47 -16.88
N PRO A 210 -7.66 -1.60 -18.20
CA PRO A 210 -8.69 -1.75 -19.23
C PRO A 210 -9.77 -2.77 -18.89
N ASP A 211 -9.36 -3.92 -18.34
CA ASP A 211 -10.25 -4.86 -17.66
C ASP A 211 -9.87 -4.94 -16.18
N GLY A 212 -10.79 -4.52 -15.32
CA GLY A 212 -10.61 -4.56 -13.87
C GLY A 212 -10.26 -5.96 -13.38
N ARG A 213 -10.86 -7.00 -13.97
CA ARG A 213 -10.69 -8.40 -13.54
C ARG A 213 -9.24 -8.85 -13.59
N TYR A 214 -8.50 -8.35 -14.57
CA TYR A 214 -7.13 -8.72 -14.86
C TYR A 214 -6.13 -7.65 -14.44
N THR A 215 -6.57 -6.61 -13.72
CA THR A 215 -5.67 -5.57 -13.23
C THR A 215 -4.62 -6.17 -12.30
N ASN A 216 -3.36 -5.94 -12.61
CA ASN A 216 -2.23 -6.33 -11.79
C ASN A 216 -2.29 -5.63 -10.44
N VAL A 217 -1.92 -6.34 -9.38
CA VAL A 217 -1.89 -5.78 -8.03
C VAL A 217 -0.43 -5.62 -7.60
N PRO A 218 0.08 -4.39 -7.46
CA PRO A 218 1.41 -4.16 -6.92
C PRO A 218 1.53 -4.70 -5.50
N VAL A 219 2.61 -5.45 -5.24
CA VAL A 219 2.95 -5.99 -3.92
C VAL A 219 4.15 -5.25 -3.32
N MET A 220 5.08 -4.84 -4.19
CA MET A 220 6.28 -4.08 -3.84
C MET A 220 6.47 -2.96 -4.85
N ARG A 221 6.56 -1.72 -4.38
CA ARG A 221 6.79 -0.53 -5.21
C ARG A 221 7.94 0.29 -4.69
N LEU A 222 8.69 0.89 -5.61
CA LEU A 222 9.88 1.68 -5.30
C LEU A 222 9.60 2.84 -4.34
N ALA A 223 8.40 3.44 -4.38
CA ALA A 223 8.01 4.53 -3.48
C ALA A 223 8.14 4.17 -1.99
N GLU A 224 7.78 2.94 -1.59
CA GLU A 224 7.92 2.49 -0.20
C GLU A 224 9.39 2.37 0.21
N ALA A 225 10.29 1.95 -0.69
CA ALA A 225 11.72 1.90 -0.39
C ALA A 225 12.27 3.30 -0.12
N TYR A 226 11.91 4.29 -0.94
CA TYR A 226 12.28 5.70 -0.70
C TYR A 226 11.76 6.23 0.64
N LEU A 227 10.48 5.98 0.96
CA LEU A 227 9.89 6.44 2.23
C LEU A 227 10.50 5.74 3.45
N THR A 228 10.82 4.45 3.33
CA THR A 228 11.51 3.68 4.38
C THR A 228 12.94 4.20 4.56
N ARG A 229 13.66 4.47 3.46
CA ARG A 229 15.00 5.07 3.52
C ARG A 229 14.99 6.47 4.10
N SER A 230 13.99 7.28 3.75
CA SER A 230 13.82 8.65 4.27
C SER A 230 13.72 8.67 5.80
N ILE A 231 12.84 7.86 6.40
CA ILE A 231 12.73 7.81 7.87
C ILE A 231 14.00 7.27 8.54
N LEU A 232 14.67 6.28 7.94
CA LEU A 232 15.90 5.71 8.47
C LEU A 232 17.06 6.71 8.43
N ARG A 233 17.21 7.44 7.31
CA ARG A 233 18.19 8.52 7.16
C ARG A 233 17.93 9.65 8.16
N PHE A 234 16.67 10.07 8.30
CA PHE A 234 16.28 11.10 9.27
C PHE A 234 16.69 10.70 10.68
N LYS A 235 16.38 9.47 11.10
CA LYS A 235 16.75 8.94 12.43
C LYS A 235 18.26 8.80 12.63
N LYS A 236 19.02 8.59 11.56
CA LYS A 236 20.49 8.52 11.59
C LYS A 236 21.17 9.90 11.55
N GLY A 237 20.39 10.99 11.42
CA GLY A 237 20.89 12.35 11.31
C GLY A 237 21.27 12.80 9.90
N ASP A 238 21.04 11.96 8.87
CA ASP A 238 21.17 12.35 7.47
C ASP A 238 19.91 13.09 6.99
N ILE A 239 19.76 14.33 7.46
CA ILE A 239 18.59 15.17 7.19
C ILE A 239 18.49 15.52 5.69
N SER A 240 19.61 15.78 5.03
CA SER A 240 19.65 16.10 3.60
C SER A 240 19.22 14.91 2.75
N GLY A 241 19.76 13.71 3.01
CA GLY A 241 19.36 12.49 2.31
C GLY A 241 17.89 12.14 2.53
N ALA A 242 17.39 12.32 3.76
CA ALA A 242 15.97 12.10 4.08
C ALA A 242 15.03 13.06 3.32
N LEU A 243 15.38 14.35 3.27
CA LEU A 243 14.64 15.38 2.55
C LEU A 243 14.60 15.08 1.05
N ASN A 244 15.74 14.70 0.47
CA ASN A 244 15.83 14.35 -0.94
C ASN A 244 14.94 13.15 -1.29
N ASP A 245 14.95 12.10 -0.47
CA ASP A 245 14.10 10.92 -0.69
C ASP A 245 12.61 11.26 -0.58
N LEU A 246 12.21 12.08 0.41
CA LEU A 246 10.83 12.50 0.58
C LEU A 246 10.35 13.35 -0.60
N ASN A 247 11.17 14.31 -1.06
CA ASN A 247 10.84 15.19 -2.16
C ASN A 247 10.67 14.44 -3.50
N LYS A 248 11.35 13.30 -3.70
CA LYS A 248 11.08 12.43 -4.87
C LYS A 248 9.63 11.97 -4.92
N ILE A 249 9.04 11.62 -3.78
CA ILE A 249 7.64 11.19 -3.70
C ILE A 249 6.70 12.37 -3.90
N ARG A 250 6.98 13.48 -3.21
CA ARG A 250 6.15 14.69 -3.26
C ARG A 250 6.01 15.26 -4.67
N VAL A 251 7.14 15.45 -5.36
CA VAL A 251 7.16 16.02 -6.71
C VAL A 251 6.45 15.09 -7.70
N ARG A 252 6.67 13.77 -7.59
CA ARG A 252 5.97 12.78 -8.41
C ARG A 252 4.44 12.84 -8.19
N ALA A 253 4.01 13.14 -6.96
CA ALA A 253 2.61 13.36 -6.61
C ALA A 253 2.08 14.77 -6.96
N GLY A 254 2.87 15.65 -7.59
CA GLY A 254 2.46 17.00 -7.96
C GLY A 254 2.49 18.03 -6.82
N LEU A 255 3.01 17.66 -5.65
CA LEU A 255 3.21 18.56 -4.51
C LEU A 255 4.56 19.30 -4.63
N ASP A 256 4.65 20.46 -3.98
CA ASP A 256 5.90 21.22 -3.93
C ASP A 256 6.95 20.51 -3.07
N GLU A 257 8.22 20.68 -3.46
CA GLU A 257 9.36 20.30 -2.66
C GLU A 257 9.35 21.02 -1.31
N LEU A 258 9.68 20.29 -0.25
CA LEU A 258 9.98 20.90 1.03
C LEU A 258 11.42 21.41 1.04
N THR A 259 11.65 22.50 1.78
CA THR A 259 12.99 23.05 2.03
C THR A 259 13.57 22.57 3.37
N THR A 260 12.71 22.14 4.28
CA THR A 260 13.05 21.52 5.57
C THR A 260 12.20 20.27 5.78
N ILE A 261 12.67 19.36 6.62
CA ILE A 261 11.97 18.09 6.89
C ILE A 261 11.84 17.89 8.39
N THR A 262 10.67 17.41 8.80
CA THR A 262 10.40 16.88 10.13
C THR A 262 10.08 15.38 10.03
N GLU A 263 10.17 14.66 11.14
CA GLU A 263 9.74 13.24 11.18
C GLU A 263 8.26 13.10 10.80
N GLU A 264 7.46 14.12 11.14
CA GLU A 264 6.03 14.17 10.89
C GLU A 264 5.67 14.31 9.41
N ASP A 265 6.48 15.05 8.64
CA ASP A 265 6.31 15.14 7.18
C ASP A 265 6.44 13.77 6.52
N ILE A 266 7.38 12.93 7.00
CA ILE A 266 7.59 11.57 6.49
C ILE A 266 6.39 10.68 6.83
N HIS A 267 5.84 10.78 8.04
CA HIS A 267 4.68 9.98 8.46
C HIS A 267 3.43 10.32 7.64
N LYS A 268 3.20 11.60 7.35
CA LYS A 268 2.09 12.06 6.53
C LYS A 268 2.24 11.61 5.08
N GLU A 269 3.43 11.81 4.51
CA GLU A 269 3.71 11.44 3.12
C GLU A 269 3.58 9.93 2.90
N ARG A 270 4.08 9.12 3.85
CA ARG A 270 3.92 7.66 3.81
C ARG A 270 2.46 7.23 3.84
N LEU A 271 1.64 7.87 4.67
CA LEU A 271 0.21 7.54 4.75
C LEU A 271 -0.53 7.93 3.46
N LYS A 272 -0.23 9.08 2.85
CA LYS A 272 -0.78 9.47 1.53
C LYS A 272 -0.41 8.46 0.44
N GLU A 273 0.85 8.03 0.43
CA GLU A 273 1.37 7.12 -0.58
C GLU A 273 0.83 5.69 -0.43
N LEU A 274 0.84 5.13 0.79
CA LEU A 274 0.67 3.68 1.03
C LEU A 274 -0.64 3.28 1.73
N ALA A 275 -1.58 4.20 1.97
CA ALA A 275 -2.89 3.81 2.49
C ALA A 275 -3.56 2.76 1.58
N PHE A 276 -4.21 1.77 2.20
CA PHE A 276 -4.81 0.60 1.53
C PHE A 276 -3.85 -0.43 0.92
N GLU A 277 -2.53 -0.31 1.14
CA GLU A 277 -1.54 -1.27 0.63
C GLU A 277 -0.94 -2.19 1.72
N GLY A 278 -1.55 -2.25 2.91
CA GLY A 278 -1.09 -3.11 4.01
C GLY A 278 0.14 -2.60 4.78
N ASP A 279 0.41 -1.29 4.74
CA ASP A 279 1.63 -0.69 5.29
C ASP A 279 1.52 -0.22 6.77
N ARG A 280 0.54 0.63 7.07
CA ARG A 280 0.56 1.52 8.25
C ARG A 280 0.78 0.81 9.58
N PHE A 281 0.18 -0.37 9.75
CA PHE A 281 0.31 -1.17 10.97
C PHE A 281 1.77 -1.59 11.20
N PHE A 282 2.39 -2.26 10.23
CA PHE A 282 3.76 -2.75 10.33
C PHE A 282 4.79 -1.62 10.38
N TYR A 283 4.52 -0.51 9.69
CA TYR A 283 5.35 0.70 9.76
C TYR A 283 5.42 1.28 11.18
N LEU A 284 4.27 1.46 11.83
CA LEU A 284 4.22 1.95 13.21
C LEU A 284 4.79 0.92 14.19
N GLN A 285 4.58 -0.38 13.92
CA GLN A 285 5.13 -1.47 14.69
C GLN A 285 6.66 -1.44 14.72
N ALA A 286 7.27 -1.38 13.53
CA ALA A 286 8.71 -1.30 13.34
C ALA A 286 9.34 -0.09 14.06
N LEU A 287 8.65 1.05 14.07
CA LEU A 287 9.11 2.27 14.72
C LEU A 287 8.83 2.33 16.23
N GLY A 288 8.13 1.33 16.80
CA GLY A 288 7.71 1.35 18.19
C GLY A 288 6.75 2.49 18.54
N LYS A 289 5.99 3.00 17.56
CA LYS A 289 5.02 4.09 17.75
C LYS A 289 3.63 3.52 18.02
N PRO A 290 2.75 4.12 18.82
CA PRO A 290 1.38 3.62 19.01
C PRO A 290 0.60 3.49 17.69
N ILE A 291 -0.26 2.46 17.59
CA ILE A 291 -1.21 2.32 16.49
C ILE A 291 -2.47 3.09 16.87
N GLY A 292 -2.81 4.09 16.07
CA GLY A 292 -3.95 4.96 16.32
C GLY A 292 -5.30 4.24 16.22
N ASN A 293 -6.28 4.81 16.92
CA ASN A 293 -7.68 4.40 16.94
C ASN A 293 -8.48 4.83 15.70
N GLY A 294 -7.94 5.72 14.85
CA GLY A 294 -8.71 6.30 13.74
C GLY A 294 -9.88 7.13 14.28
N ASP A 295 -11.11 6.83 13.84
CA ASP A 295 -12.33 7.49 14.33
C ASP A 295 -12.99 6.74 15.50
N ARG A 296 -12.36 5.67 16.01
CA ARG A 296 -12.88 4.86 17.13
C ARG A 296 -12.54 5.50 18.47
N ASP A 297 -12.98 4.90 19.56
CA ASP A 297 -12.71 5.42 20.91
C ASP A 297 -11.19 5.47 21.21
N ALA A 298 -10.77 6.44 22.02
CA ALA A 298 -9.35 6.62 22.37
C ALA A 298 -8.78 5.41 23.14
N SER A 299 -9.62 4.61 23.80
CA SER A 299 -9.24 3.35 24.46
C SER A 299 -8.80 2.26 23.46
N GLU A 300 -9.09 2.41 22.16
CA GLU A 300 -8.68 1.46 21.13
C GLU A 300 -7.29 1.71 20.54
N ILE A 301 -6.53 2.65 21.11
CA ILE A 301 -5.11 2.81 20.78
C ILE A 301 -4.36 1.54 21.20
N ILE A 302 -3.57 0.97 20.28
CA ILE A 302 -2.68 -0.14 20.62
C ILE A 302 -1.32 0.45 20.98
N PRO A 303 -0.91 0.43 22.26
CA PRO A 303 0.36 1.00 22.69
C PRO A 303 1.53 0.08 22.29
N ALA A 304 2.71 0.69 22.08
CA ALA A 304 3.97 -0.04 22.13
C ALA A 304 4.37 -0.32 23.60
N PRO A 305 5.09 -1.42 23.92
CA PRO A 305 5.65 -2.43 23.01
C PRO A 305 4.64 -3.53 22.63
N TYR A 306 4.76 -4.01 21.39
CA TYR A 306 3.83 -4.95 20.74
C TYR A 306 3.96 -6.43 21.16
N ASN A 307 4.39 -6.69 22.39
CA ASN A 307 4.79 -8.03 22.83
C ASN A 307 3.65 -9.06 22.77
N ASN A 308 2.39 -8.59 22.85
CA ASN A 308 1.20 -9.43 22.86
C ASN A 308 0.29 -9.21 21.63
N VAL A 309 0.82 -8.60 20.57
CA VAL A 309 0.06 -8.31 19.36
C VAL A 309 0.41 -9.35 18.30
N TYR A 310 -0.30 -10.47 18.35
CA TYR A 310 -0.20 -11.57 17.40
C TYR A 310 -1.58 -12.20 17.19
N TRP A 311 -1.75 -12.83 16.03
CA TRP A 311 -2.96 -13.59 15.77
C TRP A 311 -2.88 -14.88 16.58
N GLN A 312 -3.97 -15.23 17.26
CA GLN A 312 -4.04 -16.48 18.01
C GLN A 312 -3.95 -17.66 17.05
N ILE A 313 -3.23 -18.70 17.46
CA ILE A 313 -3.22 -19.97 16.75
C ILE A 313 -4.67 -20.48 16.72
N PRO A 314 -5.22 -20.84 15.54
CA PRO A 314 -6.59 -21.34 15.47
C PRO A 314 -6.79 -22.54 16.41
N GLN A 315 -7.92 -22.59 17.12
CA GLN A 315 -8.18 -23.66 18.10
C GLN A 315 -8.07 -25.05 17.48
N LEU A 316 -8.55 -25.22 16.25
CA LEU A 316 -8.44 -26.47 15.49
C LEU A 316 -6.98 -26.96 15.36
N GLU A 317 -6.03 -26.05 15.15
CA GLU A 317 -4.59 -26.41 15.04
C GLU A 317 -4.01 -26.84 16.39
N LEU A 318 -4.53 -26.29 17.50
CA LEU A 318 -4.16 -26.72 18.85
C LEU A 318 -4.73 -28.10 19.16
N ASP A 319 -6.00 -28.33 18.78
CA ASP A 319 -6.69 -29.60 18.99
C ASP A 319 -6.00 -30.74 18.21
N MET A 320 -5.62 -30.50 16.95
CA MET A 320 -4.89 -31.48 16.13
C MET A 320 -3.47 -31.76 16.62
N ASN A 321 -2.80 -30.77 17.22
CA ASN A 321 -1.45 -30.92 17.75
C ASN A 321 -1.42 -31.41 19.20
N ASN A 322 -2.58 -31.75 19.80
CA ASN A 322 -2.63 -32.31 21.15
C ASN A 322 -2.30 -33.82 21.09
N PRO A 323 -1.13 -34.27 21.57
CA PRO A 323 -0.70 -35.67 21.43
C PRO A 323 -1.54 -36.65 22.27
N ASN A 324 -2.38 -36.14 23.18
CA ASN A 324 -3.09 -36.94 24.17
C ASN A 324 -4.59 -37.13 23.92
N GLY A 325 -5.17 -36.51 22.89
CA GLY A 325 -6.52 -36.83 22.39
C GLY A 325 -7.61 -37.12 23.44
N GLU A 326 -7.71 -36.34 24.51
CA GLU A 326 -8.86 -36.39 25.43
C GLU A 326 -9.97 -35.43 25.00
#